data_AF-A0A7D9I907-F1
#
_entry.id   AF-A0A7D9I907-F1
#
_cell.length_a   1.000
_cell.length_b   1.000
_cell.length_c   1.000
_cell.angle_alpha   90.00
_cell.angle_beta   90.00
_cell.angle_gamma   90.00
#
_symmetry.space_group_name_H-M   'P 1'
#
loop_
_entity.id
_entity.type
_entity.pdbx_description
1 polymer ?
#
loop_
_entity_poly.entity_id
_entity_poly.type
_entity_poly.pdbx_seq_one_letter_code
_entity_poly.pdbx_strand_id
1 'polypeptide(L)'
;MKRKNEYCKKKEEWAEFEKRVGLKRTEGREKKSRGVKVPSDILVQRISSVASGRLKKYEPLDTRDFVPFEDYDELSIDNIKDACERFYNAPQNTCDILASDRGPSCTRFEQLKGKKVFFIRFTQPENESQRNDDMSKNDNMTKQAKAGTKSSPVKSTSSHSLCSPRPRAPATVFPKSVSIGDLLKAGKLIKPPKAYTFNLEYFDVHKCIWVNPSFHHKTSG
;
A
#
# COMPACT_ATOMS: atom_id res chain seq x y z
N MET A 1 5.33 31.52 -48.94
CA MET A 1 5.04 30.07 -48.96
C MET A 1 5.96 29.18 -48.10
N LYS A 2 6.99 29.70 -47.40
CA LYS A 2 7.97 28.84 -46.66
C LYS A 2 7.53 28.30 -45.28
N ARG A 3 6.56 28.94 -44.59
CA ARG A 3 6.16 28.54 -43.22
C ARG A 3 5.34 27.25 -43.12
N LYS A 4 4.66 26.83 -44.20
CA LYS A 4 3.85 25.60 -44.19
C LYS A 4 4.70 24.33 -44.21
N ASN A 5 5.83 24.34 -44.93
CA ASN A 5 6.73 23.18 -45.01
C ASN A 5 7.45 22.87 -43.69
N GLU A 6 7.81 23.90 -42.92
CA GLU A 6 8.52 23.72 -41.65
C GLU A 6 7.59 23.16 -40.56
N TYR A 7 6.32 23.57 -40.57
CA TYR A 7 5.32 23.03 -39.65
C TYR A 7 4.99 21.56 -39.93
N CYS A 8 4.90 21.17 -41.22
CA CYS A 8 4.71 19.77 -41.59
C CYS A 8 5.90 18.89 -41.20
N LYS A 9 7.14 19.33 -41.46
CA LYS A 9 8.35 18.62 -41.03
C LYS A 9 8.42 18.43 -39.52
N LYS A 10 8.13 19.49 -38.75
CA LYS A 10 8.13 19.42 -37.29
C LYS A 10 7.06 18.44 -36.79
N LYS A 11 5.90 18.36 -37.43
CA LYS A 11 4.83 17.43 -37.07
C LYS A 11 5.20 15.96 -37.36
N GLU A 12 5.91 15.71 -38.45
CA GLU A 12 6.45 14.38 -38.78
C GLU A 12 7.52 13.94 -37.77
N GLU A 13 8.42 14.85 -37.37
CA GLU A 13 9.42 14.60 -36.32
C GLU A 13 8.80 14.32 -34.95
N TRP A 14 7.73 15.05 -34.59
CA TRP A 14 6.98 14.82 -33.35
C TRP A 14 6.26 13.46 -33.36
N ALA A 15 5.64 13.09 -34.48
CA ALA A 15 4.97 11.79 -34.62
C ALA A 15 5.97 10.63 -34.55
N GLU A 16 7.16 10.77 -35.14
CA GLU A 16 8.22 9.77 -35.09
C GLU A 16 8.84 9.67 -33.68
N PHE A 17 8.98 10.78 -32.97
CA PHE A 17 9.37 10.80 -31.57
C PHE A 17 8.32 10.12 -30.67
N GLU A 18 7.03 10.41 -30.85
CA GLU A 18 5.95 9.74 -30.10
C GLU A 18 5.93 8.24 -30.37
N LYS A 19 6.12 7.80 -31.62
CA LYS A 19 6.22 6.38 -31.96
C LYS A 19 7.41 5.72 -31.26
N ARG A 20 8.59 6.36 -31.30
CA ARG A 20 9.82 5.87 -30.67
C ARG A 20 9.76 5.83 -29.14
N VAL A 21 9.15 6.83 -28.50
CA VAL A 21 8.94 6.84 -27.04
C VAL A 21 7.80 5.90 -26.64
N GLY A 22 6.78 5.75 -27.49
CA GLY A 22 5.70 4.78 -27.33
C GLY A 22 6.22 3.34 -27.31
N LEU A 23 7.13 3.00 -28.23
CA LEU A 23 7.81 1.70 -28.29
C LEU A 23 8.61 1.40 -27.01
N LYS A 24 9.36 2.38 -26.49
CA LYS A 24 10.11 2.23 -25.23
C LYS A 24 9.23 1.99 -24.00
N ARG A 25 7.93 2.34 -24.05
CA ARG A 25 6.96 2.00 -23.00
C ARG A 25 6.31 0.62 -23.20
N THR A 26 6.42 0.01 -24.38
CA THR A 26 5.78 -1.28 -24.70
C THR A 26 6.76 -2.44 -24.87
N GLU A 27 8.07 -2.22 -24.93
CA GLU A 27 9.09 -3.29 -24.97
C GLU A 27 9.14 -4.16 -23.70
N GLY A 28 8.44 -3.76 -22.62
CA GLY A 28 8.17 -4.64 -21.46
C GLY A 28 6.86 -5.42 -21.55
N ARG A 29 6.07 -5.26 -22.63
CA ARG A 29 4.73 -5.83 -22.78
C ARG A 29 4.59 -6.60 -24.10
N GLU A 30 5.59 -7.40 -24.45
CA GLU A 30 5.29 -8.60 -25.23
C GLU A 30 4.43 -9.50 -24.35
N LYS A 31 3.11 -9.49 -24.58
CA LYS A 31 2.24 -10.60 -24.22
C LYS A 31 2.64 -11.80 -25.07
N LYS A 32 3.80 -12.40 -24.80
CA LYS A 32 3.95 -13.82 -25.02
C LYS A 32 2.91 -14.46 -24.13
N SER A 33 1.94 -15.13 -24.75
CA SER A 33 1.03 -16.06 -24.08
C SER A 33 1.87 -17.21 -23.51
N ARG A 34 2.67 -16.92 -22.49
CA ARG A 34 3.16 -17.92 -21.57
C ARG A 34 1.90 -18.39 -20.87
N GLY A 35 1.52 -19.65 -21.07
CA GLY A 35 0.48 -20.29 -20.25
C GLY A 35 0.70 -19.89 -18.80
N VAL A 36 -0.38 -19.63 -18.06
CA VAL A 36 -0.36 -19.10 -16.69
C VAL A 36 0.54 -20.00 -15.84
N LYS A 37 1.83 -19.67 -15.77
CA LYS A 37 2.78 -20.33 -14.90
C LYS A 37 2.63 -19.64 -13.56
N VAL A 38 2.29 -20.43 -12.56
CA VAL A 38 2.33 -19.99 -11.17
C VAL A 38 3.74 -19.47 -10.87
N PRO A 39 3.87 -18.30 -10.23
CA PRO A 39 5.18 -17.76 -9.89
C PRO A 39 5.85 -18.60 -8.80
N SER A 40 7.19 -18.70 -8.83
CA SER A 40 7.94 -19.33 -7.75
C SER A 40 7.74 -18.64 -6.40
N ASP A 41 7.69 -17.30 -6.40
CA ASP A 41 7.45 -16.50 -5.21
C ASP A 41 6.29 -15.53 -5.42
N ILE A 42 5.51 -15.31 -4.36
CA ILE A 42 4.52 -14.24 -4.31
C ILE A 42 5.04 -13.08 -3.45
N LEU A 43 4.73 -11.85 -3.85
CA LEU A 43 5.13 -10.66 -3.10
C LEU A 43 4.00 -10.25 -2.14
N VAL A 44 4.31 -10.22 -0.85
CA VAL A 44 3.34 -10.05 0.22
C VAL A 44 3.67 -8.80 1.04
N GLN A 45 2.65 -8.03 1.39
CA GLN A 45 2.73 -6.93 2.34
C GLN A 45 1.90 -7.28 3.57
N ARG A 46 2.55 -7.58 4.68
CA ARG A 46 1.86 -7.80 5.96
C ARG A 46 1.36 -6.47 6.51
N ILE A 47 0.11 -6.43 6.93
CA ILE A 47 -0.57 -5.26 7.50
C ILE A 47 -1.23 -5.62 8.83
N SER A 48 -1.60 -4.59 9.60
CA SER A 48 -2.24 -4.73 10.90
C SER A 48 -3.57 -5.48 10.81
N SER A 49 -3.93 -6.21 11.87
CA SER A 49 -5.21 -6.94 11.95
C SER A 49 -6.41 -6.00 12.03
N VAL A 50 -6.24 -4.89 12.75
CA VAL A 50 -7.26 -3.86 12.97
C VAL A 50 -6.92 -2.60 12.17
N ALA A 51 -7.95 -2.01 11.56
CA ALA A 51 -7.84 -0.73 10.88
C ALA A 51 -7.79 0.41 11.90
N SER A 52 -6.86 1.35 11.73
CA SER A 52 -6.66 2.45 12.66
C SER A 52 -7.01 3.81 12.04
N GLY A 53 -7.18 4.80 12.92
CA GLY A 53 -7.38 6.20 12.59
C GLY A 53 -8.73 6.53 11.96
N ARG A 54 -8.92 7.82 11.65
CA ARG A 54 -10.16 8.37 11.08
C ARG A 54 -10.49 7.77 9.69
N LEU A 55 -9.46 7.34 8.96
CA LEU A 55 -9.57 6.81 7.61
C LEU A 55 -9.80 5.29 7.57
N LYS A 56 -9.81 4.59 8.72
CA LYS A 56 -9.92 3.13 8.81
C LYS A 56 -8.93 2.44 7.87
N LYS A 57 -7.65 2.79 8.01
CA LYS A 57 -6.55 2.25 7.19
C LYS A 57 -5.80 1.19 7.98
N TYR A 58 -5.43 0.09 7.33
CA TYR A 58 -4.51 -0.89 7.89
C TYR A 58 -3.08 -0.41 7.66
N GLU A 59 -2.28 -0.47 8.71
CA GLU A 59 -0.89 -0.01 8.64
C GLU A 59 0.03 -1.18 8.28
N PRO A 60 1.00 -1.00 7.38
CA PRO A 60 2.05 -1.98 7.15
C PRO A 60 2.78 -2.30 8.46
N LEU A 61 2.94 -3.59 8.75
CA LEU A 61 3.71 -4.02 9.92
C LEU A 61 5.20 -4.12 9.64
N ASP A 62 5.57 -4.34 8.37
CA ASP A 62 6.94 -4.54 7.93
C ASP A 62 7.10 -4.11 6.45
N THR A 63 8.27 -4.38 5.89
CA THR A 63 8.55 -4.35 4.45
C THR A 63 7.80 -5.46 3.71
N ARG A 64 8.05 -5.60 2.41
CA ARG A 64 7.41 -6.63 1.59
C ARG A 64 8.30 -7.87 1.54
N ASP A 65 7.67 -9.02 1.71
CA ASP A 65 8.36 -10.31 1.68
C ASP A 65 8.07 -11.05 0.39
N PHE A 66 9.06 -11.80 -0.07
CA PHE A 66 8.89 -12.84 -1.09
C PHE A 66 8.56 -14.14 -0.37
N VAL A 67 7.32 -14.59 -0.50
CA VAL A 67 6.84 -15.84 0.10
C VAL A 67 6.97 -16.95 -0.95
N PRO A 68 7.67 -18.05 -0.63
CA PRO A 68 7.76 -19.20 -1.52
C PRO A 68 6.38 -19.76 -1.90
N PHE A 69 6.21 -20.07 -3.17
CA PHE A 69 4.95 -20.51 -3.77
C PHE A 69 5.15 -21.64 -4.82
N GLU A 70 6.35 -22.22 -4.86
CA GLU A 70 6.71 -23.29 -5.82
C GLU A 70 5.92 -24.58 -5.61
N ASP A 71 5.49 -24.85 -4.38
CA ASP A 71 4.74 -26.07 -4.01
C ASP A 71 3.27 -26.05 -4.47
N TYR A 72 2.81 -24.96 -5.09
CA TYR A 72 1.41 -24.78 -5.48
C TYR A 72 1.25 -24.77 -7.00
N ASP A 73 0.36 -25.64 -7.51
CA ASP A 73 0.07 -25.74 -8.94
C ASP A 73 -0.80 -24.59 -9.47
N GLU A 74 -1.53 -23.91 -8.57
CA GLU A 74 -2.48 -22.85 -8.92
C GLU A 74 -2.36 -21.63 -7.99
N LEU A 75 -2.50 -20.43 -8.57
CA LEU A 75 -2.64 -19.20 -7.82
C LEU A 75 -4.11 -19.06 -7.38
N SER A 76 -4.45 -19.59 -6.21
CA SER A 76 -5.80 -19.49 -5.60
C SER A 76 -5.74 -18.71 -4.28
N ILE A 77 -6.91 -18.26 -3.77
CA ILE A 77 -6.97 -17.57 -2.47
C ILE A 77 -6.47 -18.49 -1.35
N ASP A 78 -6.90 -19.74 -1.35
CA ASP A 78 -6.58 -20.70 -0.30
C ASP A 78 -5.10 -21.08 -0.31
N ASN A 79 -4.52 -21.26 -1.50
CA ASN A 79 -3.09 -21.53 -1.66
C ASN A 79 -2.24 -20.35 -1.16
N ILE A 80 -2.64 -19.10 -1.48
CA ILE A 80 -1.94 -17.91 -0.98
C ILE A 80 -2.01 -17.83 0.54
N LYS A 81 -3.16 -18.12 1.14
CA LYS A 81 -3.33 -18.13 2.60
C LYS A 81 -2.43 -19.18 3.24
N ASP A 82 -2.49 -20.42 2.78
CA ASP A 82 -1.69 -21.53 3.29
C ASP A 82 -0.17 -21.24 3.17
N ALA A 83 0.28 -20.73 2.01
CA ALA A 83 1.68 -20.34 1.82
C ALA A 83 2.13 -19.27 2.83
N CYS A 84 1.29 -18.25 3.06
CA CYS A 84 1.58 -17.19 4.01
C CYS A 84 1.56 -17.71 5.46
N GLU A 85 0.61 -18.57 5.83
CA GLU A 85 0.53 -19.15 7.17
C GLU A 85 1.77 -19.98 7.49
N ARG A 86 2.22 -20.80 6.54
CA ARG A 86 3.47 -21.57 6.66
C ARG A 86 4.70 -20.66 6.78
N PHE A 87 4.79 -19.63 5.93
CA PHE A 87 5.96 -18.73 5.91
C PHE A 87 6.10 -17.92 7.19
N TYR A 88 4.99 -17.42 7.74
CA TYR A 88 5.00 -16.59 8.96
C TYR A 88 4.82 -17.39 10.25
N ASN A 89 4.74 -18.72 10.19
CA ASN A 89 4.41 -19.59 11.32
C ASN A 89 3.11 -19.15 12.03
N ALA A 90 2.10 -18.75 11.26
CA ALA A 90 0.81 -18.33 11.79
C ALA A 90 -0.13 -19.55 11.99
N PRO A 91 -1.10 -19.48 12.91
CA PRO A 91 -2.08 -20.55 13.07
C PRO A 91 -2.91 -20.73 11.79
N GLN A 92 -3.35 -21.95 11.52
CA GLN A 92 -4.16 -22.24 10.35
C GLN A 92 -5.45 -21.42 10.32
N ASN A 93 -5.88 -21.01 9.14
CA ASN A 93 -7.10 -20.23 8.90
C ASN A 93 -7.12 -18.86 9.60
N THR A 94 -5.96 -18.29 9.89
CA THR A 94 -5.85 -16.93 10.43
C THR A 94 -5.52 -15.91 9.35
N CYS A 95 -5.03 -16.33 8.19
CA CYS A 95 -4.65 -15.42 7.11
C CYS A 95 -5.87 -14.92 6.35
N ASP A 96 -6.02 -13.59 6.31
CA ASP A 96 -7.00 -12.89 5.50
C ASP A 96 -6.30 -11.99 4.47
N ILE A 97 -6.76 -12.05 3.22
CA ILE A 97 -6.17 -11.31 2.10
C ILE A 97 -7.07 -10.11 1.82
N LEU A 98 -6.52 -8.90 1.81
CA LEU A 98 -7.27 -7.67 1.53
C LEU A 98 -7.13 -7.20 0.07
N ALA A 99 -8.16 -6.52 -0.41
CA ALA A 99 -8.13 -5.88 -1.72
C ALA A 99 -7.14 -4.70 -1.75
N SER A 100 -6.90 -4.03 -0.63
CA SER A 100 -5.86 -2.99 -0.48
C SER A 100 -5.60 -2.71 1.01
N ASP A 101 -4.74 -1.74 1.30
CA ASP A 101 -4.52 -1.16 2.65
C ASP A 101 -5.78 -0.56 3.31
N ARG A 102 -6.86 -0.37 2.55
CA ARG A 102 -8.18 0.10 3.01
C ARG A 102 -9.32 -0.77 2.48
N GLY A 103 -8.97 -1.84 1.79
CA GLY A 103 -9.92 -2.68 1.10
C GLY A 103 -10.60 -3.66 2.05
N PRO A 104 -11.78 -4.17 1.66
CA PRO A 104 -12.35 -5.34 2.34
C PRO A 104 -11.48 -6.57 2.09
N SER A 105 -11.78 -7.63 2.84
CA SER A 105 -11.29 -8.98 2.58
C SER A 105 -11.68 -9.44 1.18
N CYS A 106 -10.76 -10.11 0.50
CA CYS A 106 -10.96 -10.74 -0.79
C CYS A 106 -11.66 -12.08 -0.58
N THR A 107 -12.83 -12.24 -1.21
CA THR A 107 -13.59 -13.51 -1.20
C THR A 107 -13.56 -14.20 -2.56
N ARG A 108 -13.21 -13.46 -3.62
CA ARG A 108 -13.19 -13.95 -5.00
C ARG A 108 -11.83 -13.76 -5.64
N PHE A 109 -11.36 -14.77 -6.37
CA PHE A 109 -10.07 -14.72 -7.03
C PHE A 109 -9.98 -13.60 -8.07
N GLU A 110 -11.10 -13.19 -8.68
CA GLU A 110 -11.18 -12.03 -9.59
C GLU A 110 -10.63 -10.76 -8.96
N GLN A 111 -10.78 -10.59 -7.64
CA GLN A 111 -10.26 -9.42 -6.93
C GLN A 111 -8.74 -9.42 -6.88
N LEU A 112 -8.09 -10.57 -7.03
CA LEU A 112 -6.63 -10.74 -6.99
C LEU A 112 -5.98 -10.69 -8.37
N LYS A 113 -6.76 -10.85 -9.45
CA LYS A 113 -6.23 -10.88 -10.82
C LYS A 113 -5.46 -9.60 -11.14
N GLY A 114 -4.21 -9.76 -11.60
CA GLY A 114 -3.34 -8.65 -11.98
C GLY A 114 -2.70 -7.90 -10.80
N LYS A 115 -2.90 -8.34 -9.55
CA LYS A 115 -2.17 -7.79 -8.40
C LYS A 115 -0.74 -8.34 -8.39
N LYS A 116 0.22 -7.43 -8.19
CA LYS A 116 1.63 -7.78 -7.97
C LYS A 116 1.95 -7.98 -6.50
N VAL A 117 1.19 -7.37 -5.60
CA VAL A 117 1.39 -7.43 -4.15
C VAL A 117 0.08 -7.87 -3.49
N PHE A 118 0.17 -8.84 -2.60
CA PHE A 118 -0.95 -9.29 -1.77
C PHE A 118 -0.87 -8.63 -0.40
N PHE A 119 -1.93 -7.94 0.00
CA PHE A 119 -2.03 -7.37 1.35
C PHE A 119 -2.63 -8.45 2.25
N ILE A 120 -1.92 -8.86 3.30
CA ILE A 120 -2.40 -9.89 4.21
C ILE A 120 -2.43 -9.38 5.64
N ARG A 121 -3.39 -9.88 6.41
CA ARG A 121 -3.44 -9.73 7.87
C ARG A 121 -3.70 -11.07 8.50
N PHE A 122 -3.27 -11.22 9.76
CA PHE A 122 -3.63 -12.38 10.58
C PHE A 122 -4.73 -11.98 11.57
N THR A 123 -5.86 -12.66 11.51
CA THR A 123 -6.97 -12.54 12.47
C THR A 123 -6.87 -13.63 13.53
N GLN A 124 -7.49 -13.43 14.69
CA GLN A 124 -7.52 -14.48 15.69
C GLN A 124 -8.33 -15.68 15.16
N PRO A 125 -7.88 -16.93 15.40
CA PRO A 125 -8.65 -18.10 15.03
C PRO A 125 -9.98 -18.05 15.79
N GLU A 126 -11.07 -18.33 15.08
CA GLU A 126 -12.41 -18.40 15.66
C GLU A 126 -12.50 -19.64 16.56
N ASN A 127 -11.94 -19.56 17.78
CA ASN A 127 -12.27 -20.51 18.83
C ASN A 127 -13.75 -20.29 19.17
N GLU A 128 -14.58 -21.27 18.82
CA GLU A 128 -15.96 -21.55 19.28
C GLU A 128 -16.51 -20.57 20.34
N SER A 129 -16.82 -19.36 19.92
CA SER A 129 -17.57 -18.40 20.71
C SER A 129 -18.94 -18.20 20.07
N GLN A 130 -19.63 -19.31 19.83
CA GLN A 130 -21.08 -19.28 19.75
C GLN A 130 -21.66 -19.63 21.13
N ARG A 131 -22.45 -18.68 21.64
CA ARG A 131 -23.38 -18.75 22.79
C ARG A 131 -22.76 -18.37 24.14
N ASN A 132 -22.86 -17.08 24.46
CA ASN A 132 -23.56 -16.66 25.68
C ASN A 132 -24.53 -15.52 25.29
N ASP A 133 -25.82 -15.80 25.54
CA ASP A 133 -26.98 -14.91 25.78
C ASP A 133 -27.38 -13.95 24.64
N ASP A 134 -28.39 -14.23 23.81
CA ASP A 134 -29.84 -14.38 24.07
C ASP A 134 -30.49 -13.28 24.94
N MET A 135 -31.53 -12.71 24.35
CA MET A 135 -32.60 -11.85 24.85
C MET A 135 -32.47 -11.04 26.14
N SER A 136 -32.60 -9.72 25.98
CA SER A 136 -33.51 -8.93 26.84
C SER A 136 -34.49 -8.13 25.98
N LYS A 137 -35.45 -8.85 25.41
CA LYS A 137 -36.76 -8.29 25.09
C LYS A 137 -37.55 -8.32 26.40
N ASN A 138 -37.80 -7.15 26.98
CA ASN A 138 -38.87 -7.03 27.96
C ASN A 138 -39.82 -5.93 27.48
N ASP A 139 -40.93 -6.40 26.94
CA ASP A 139 -42.16 -5.66 26.77
C ASP A 139 -42.69 -5.28 28.15
N ASN A 140 -43.02 -4.00 28.35
CA ASN A 140 -44.03 -3.61 29.33
C ASN A 140 -45.02 -2.65 28.67
N MET A 141 -46.15 -3.26 28.33
CA MET A 141 -47.48 -2.73 28.01
C MET A 141 -47.84 -1.57 28.96
N THR A 142 -48.52 -0.49 28.59
CA THR A 142 -49.95 -0.49 28.24
C THR A 142 -50.43 0.96 27.96
N LYS A 143 -51.38 1.09 27.01
CA LYS A 143 -52.55 2.01 26.95
C LYS A 143 -52.58 3.04 25.81
N GLN A 144 -53.40 2.70 24.80
CA GLN A 144 -54.59 3.43 24.32
C GLN A 144 -54.40 4.91 23.88
N ALA A 145 -54.92 5.42 22.77
CA ALA A 145 -55.88 4.95 21.79
C ALA A 145 -55.99 6.01 20.66
N LYS A 146 -56.56 5.57 19.52
CA LYS A 146 -57.42 6.33 18.59
C LYS A 146 -56.83 7.31 17.57
N ALA A 147 -57.25 7.00 16.35
CA ALA A 147 -57.80 7.86 15.30
C ALA A 147 -56.83 8.73 14.48
N GLY A 148 -56.86 8.48 13.17
CA GLY A 148 -56.06 9.20 12.19
C GLY A 148 -56.56 10.59 11.86
N THR A 149 -55.74 11.31 11.11
CA THR A 149 -56.15 12.20 10.03
C THR A 149 -54.89 12.65 9.28
N LYS A 150 -55.00 12.68 7.95
CA LYS A 150 -54.00 13.24 7.04
C LYS A 150 -54.00 14.76 7.20
N SER A 151 -52.85 15.41 7.35
CA SER A 151 -52.68 16.81 6.96
C SER A 151 -51.20 17.16 6.70
N SER A 152 -51.01 17.95 5.65
CA SER A 152 -49.78 18.40 5.01
C SER A 152 -48.87 19.26 5.91
N PRO A 153 -47.57 19.44 5.57
CA PRO A 153 -46.66 20.22 6.40
C PRO A 153 -46.89 21.72 6.20
N VAL A 154 -47.24 22.42 7.28
CA VAL A 154 -47.32 23.88 7.33
C VAL A 154 -45.95 24.46 7.71
N LYS A 155 -45.46 25.37 6.85
CA LYS A 155 -44.33 26.27 7.11
C LYS A 155 -44.54 27.04 8.42
N SER A 156 -43.56 27.02 9.30
CA SER A 156 -43.41 27.99 10.38
C SER A 156 -42.12 28.78 10.19
N THR A 157 -42.28 30.10 10.11
CA THR A 157 -41.25 31.12 9.98
C THR A 157 -40.70 31.55 11.34
N SER A 158 -39.44 31.97 11.28
CA SER A 158 -38.72 32.86 12.20
C SER A 158 -38.15 32.25 13.48
N SER A 159 -36.83 32.31 13.61
CA SER A 159 -36.22 33.38 14.42
C SER A 159 -34.72 33.48 14.10
N HIS A 160 -34.26 34.72 14.10
CA HIS A 160 -32.91 35.14 13.77
C HIS A 160 -31.89 34.50 14.72
N SER A 161 -30.84 33.88 14.18
CA SER A 161 -29.58 33.70 14.91
C SER A 161 -28.46 34.42 14.16
N LEU A 162 -27.73 35.21 14.95
CA LEU A 162 -26.73 36.15 14.52
C LEU A 162 -25.57 35.42 13.83
N CYS A 163 -25.25 35.90 12.62
CA CYS A 163 -24.13 35.44 11.82
C CYS A 163 -22.82 35.72 12.56
N SER A 164 -22.19 34.68 13.10
CA SER A 164 -20.84 34.75 13.64
C SER A 164 -19.84 34.86 12.48
N PRO A 165 -18.96 35.88 12.42
CA PRO A 165 -18.00 35.99 11.33
C PRO A 165 -16.95 34.89 11.45
N ARG A 166 -16.98 33.97 10.48
CA ARG A 166 -15.97 32.93 10.27
C ARG A 166 -14.56 33.55 10.18
N PRO A 167 -13.55 33.05 10.93
CA PRO A 167 -12.18 33.50 10.74
C PRO A 167 -11.74 33.21 9.31
N ARG A 168 -11.30 34.23 8.56
CA ARG A 168 -10.66 34.02 7.25
C ARG A 168 -9.36 33.27 7.48
N ALA A 169 -9.23 32.10 6.85
CA ALA A 169 -7.96 31.38 6.82
C ALA A 169 -6.87 32.27 6.18
N PRO A 170 -5.63 32.26 6.69
CA PRO A 170 -4.54 33.02 6.09
C PRO A 170 -4.29 32.55 4.66
N ALA A 171 -4.06 33.48 3.74
CA ALA A 171 -3.76 33.18 2.35
C ALA A 171 -2.50 32.30 2.28
N THR A 172 -2.61 31.15 1.63
CA THR A 172 -1.47 30.26 1.40
C THR A 172 -0.53 30.91 0.39
N VAL A 173 0.61 31.42 0.85
CA VAL A 173 1.69 31.87 -0.03
C VAL A 173 2.52 30.66 -0.40
N PHE A 174 2.44 30.25 -1.67
CA PHE A 174 3.29 29.19 -2.19
C PHE A 174 4.70 29.74 -2.47
N PRO A 175 5.78 29.03 -2.08
CA PRO A 175 7.12 29.43 -2.44
C PRO A 175 7.29 29.41 -3.97
N LYS A 176 8.07 30.35 -4.49
CA LYS A 176 8.40 30.40 -5.92
C LYS A 176 9.09 29.08 -6.30
N SER A 177 8.62 28.44 -7.36
CA SER A 177 9.24 27.23 -7.88
C SER A 177 10.68 27.50 -8.31
N VAL A 178 11.56 26.54 -8.05
CA VAL A 178 12.96 26.57 -8.50
C VAL A 178 13.02 26.00 -9.91
N SER A 179 13.81 26.62 -10.80
CA SER A 179 13.97 26.12 -12.16
C SER A 179 14.77 24.81 -12.17
N ILE A 180 14.51 23.94 -13.16
CA ILE A 180 15.31 22.72 -13.37
C ILE A 180 16.80 23.08 -13.59
N GLY A 181 17.09 24.21 -14.23
CA GLY A 181 18.46 24.68 -14.43
C GLY A 181 19.18 24.98 -13.11
N ASP A 182 18.48 25.54 -12.12
CA ASP A 182 19.06 25.83 -10.81
C ASP A 182 19.25 24.55 -9.98
N LEU A 183 18.32 23.59 -10.09
CA LEU A 183 18.46 22.26 -9.48
C LEU A 183 19.69 21.52 -10.04
N LEU A 184 19.91 21.57 -11.35
CA LEU A 184 21.06 20.92 -11.99
C LEU A 184 22.39 21.62 -11.66
N LYS A 185 22.39 22.94 -11.47
CA LYS A 185 23.57 23.67 -10.98
C LYS A 185 23.90 23.30 -9.54
N ALA A 186 22.90 23.16 -8.67
CA ALA A 186 23.09 22.72 -7.28
C ALA A 186 23.62 21.27 -7.18
N GLY A 187 23.23 20.39 -8.10
CA GLY A 187 23.67 19.00 -8.14
C GLY A 187 25.15 18.77 -8.46
N LYS A 188 25.91 19.81 -8.86
CA LYS A 188 27.37 19.70 -9.12
C LYS A 188 28.23 19.68 -7.85
N LEU A 189 27.65 19.87 -6.66
CA LEU A 189 28.38 19.87 -5.40
C LEU A 189 28.17 18.58 -4.61
N ILE A 190 28.42 17.42 -5.23
CA ILE A 190 28.65 16.19 -4.47
C ILE A 190 30.16 15.94 -4.53
N LYS A 191 30.88 16.49 -3.54
CA LYS A 191 32.24 16.02 -3.26
C LYS A 191 32.14 14.52 -2.99
N PRO A 192 33.04 13.68 -3.53
CA PRO A 192 33.01 12.25 -3.24
C PRO A 192 32.97 12.06 -1.71
N PRO A 193 32.10 11.20 -1.18
CA PRO A 193 32.03 10.97 0.26
C PRO A 193 33.44 10.55 0.73
N LYS A 194 33.93 11.21 1.79
CA LYS A 194 35.17 10.81 2.44
C LYS A 194 35.05 9.33 2.80
N ALA A 195 35.97 8.51 2.31
CA ALA A 195 36.05 7.12 2.73
C ALA A 195 36.39 7.11 4.22
N TYR A 196 35.48 6.58 5.03
CA TYR A 196 35.72 6.33 6.45
C TYR A 196 36.11 4.87 6.60
N THR A 197 37.35 4.64 7.03
CA THR A 197 37.82 3.32 7.44
C THR A 197 37.40 3.09 8.89
N PHE A 198 36.62 2.02 9.12
CA PHE A 198 36.25 1.57 10.46
C PHE A 198 37.16 0.40 10.84
N ASN A 199 37.88 0.53 11.96
CA ASN A 199 38.55 -0.60 12.59
C ASN A 199 37.54 -1.27 13.51
N LEU A 200 37.10 -2.48 13.15
CA LEU A 200 36.22 -3.29 13.97
C LEU A 200 37.08 -4.13 14.91
N GLU A 201 37.11 -3.75 16.19
CA GLU A 201 37.71 -4.56 17.25
C GLU A 201 36.63 -5.44 17.89
N TYR A 202 37.00 -6.64 18.34
CA TYR A 202 36.12 -7.47 19.15
C TYR A 202 36.73 -7.68 20.53
N PHE A 203 35.86 -7.80 21.54
CA PHE A 203 36.28 -8.02 22.92
C PHE A 203 36.23 -9.50 23.25
N ASP A 204 37.36 -10.08 23.65
CA ASP A 204 37.44 -11.45 24.15
C ASP A 204 37.07 -11.45 25.64
N VAL A 205 35.87 -11.96 25.94
CA VAL A 205 35.32 -12.00 27.31
C VAL A 205 36.14 -12.91 28.23
N HIS A 206 36.76 -13.97 27.70
CA HIS A 206 37.51 -14.94 28.52
C HIS A 206 38.87 -14.41 28.93
N LYS A 207 39.47 -13.56 28.09
CA LYS A 207 40.78 -12.95 28.34
C LYS A 207 40.69 -11.52 28.83
N CYS A 208 39.50 -10.92 28.79
CA CYS A 208 39.25 -9.51 29.11
C CYS A 208 40.16 -8.55 28.32
N ILE A 209 40.41 -8.84 27.04
CA ILE A 209 41.23 -8.01 26.14
C ILE A 209 40.50 -7.67 24.85
N TRP A 210 40.82 -6.50 24.29
CA TRP A 210 40.41 -6.13 22.93
C TRP A 210 41.36 -6.76 21.92
N VAL A 211 40.80 -7.43 20.92
CA VAL A 211 41.57 -8.10 19.86
C VAL A 211 41.34 -7.39 18.53
N ASN A 212 42.43 -6.99 17.90
CA ASN A 212 42.43 -6.45 16.55
C ASN A 212 42.43 -7.60 15.54
N PRO A 213 41.43 -7.72 14.65
CA PRO A 213 41.46 -8.73 13.61
C PRO A 213 42.56 -8.38 12.60
N SER A 214 43.72 -9.01 12.74
CA SER A 214 44.76 -8.97 11.73
C SER A 214 44.25 -9.74 10.52
N PHE A 215 43.73 -9.04 9.50
CA PHE A 215 43.41 -9.65 8.21
C PHE A 215 44.72 -10.08 7.55
N HIS A 216 45.18 -11.30 7.85
CA HIS A 216 46.17 -11.98 7.04
C HIS A 216 45.50 -12.34 5.71
N HIS A 217 45.76 -11.54 4.67
CA HIS A 217 45.56 -11.98 3.29
C HIS A 217 46.47 -13.18 3.04
N LYS A 218 45.96 -14.39 3.24
CA LYS A 218 46.56 -15.59 2.67
C LYS A 218 46.25 -15.57 1.17
N THR A 219 47.17 -15.06 0.38
CA THR A 219 47.24 -15.38 -1.04
C THR A 219 47.83 -16.79 -1.16
N SER A 220 46.97 -17.81 -1.33
CA SER A 220 47.42 -19.13 -1.79
C SER A 220 47.65 -19.05 -3.30
N GLY A 221 48.92 -19.09 -3.70
CA GLY A 221 49.35 -19.61 -4.99
C GLY A 221 49.63 -21.09 -4.89
#